data_AF-R5A474-F1
#
_entry.id   AF-R5A474-F1
#
_cell.length_a   1.000
_cell.length_b   1.000
_cell.length_c   1.000
_cell.angle_alpha   90.00
_cell.angle_beta   90.00
_cell.angle_gamma   90.00
#
_symmetry.space_group_name_H-M   'P 1'
#
loop_
_entity.id
_entity.type
_entity.pdbx_description
1 polymer ?
#
loop_
_entity_poly.entity_id
_entity_poly.type
_entity_poly.pdbx_seq_one_letter_code
_entity_poly.pdbx_strand_id
1 'polypeptide(L)'
;MKQSMKLAFCGVIAALSTVLMFLTGLAPTATLALPAIAGCLLIPVVVEAGLAWGAGVYGVCCVLSFLLAPDREAFLFYLLFFGYYPVLYAVLGRIRGRVLRYVAKLLVFNAAVALEVLLSVYVLGVPVESFFILGWIGPVVMWLLANAVFILYDLALDGLILQYYRRLHPRLGKLLKGK
;
A
#
# COMPACT_ATOMS: atom_id res chain seq x y z
N MET A 1 -15.98 1.45 18.85
CA MET A 1 -16.90 0.87 17.85
C MET A 1 -17.34 -0.51 18.31
N LYS A 2 -18.61 -0.88 18.09
CA LYS A 2 -19.08 -2.26 18.25
C LYS A 2 -18.40 -3.17 17.21
N GLN A 3 -18.23 -4.45 17.52
CA GLN A 3 -17.54 -5.41 16.62
C GLN A 3 -18.23 -5.55 15.26
N SER A 4 -19.57 -5.60 15.24
CA SER A 4 -20.36 -5.65 14.01
C SER A 4 -20.10 -4.45 13.09
N MET A 5 -19.99 -3.25 13.65
CA MET A 5 -19.67 -2.03 12.90
C MET A 5 -18.24 -2.03 12.36
N LYS A 6 -17.28 -2.57 13.10
CA LYS A 6 -15.90 -2.73 12.60
C LYS A 6 -15.87 -3.66 11.41
N LEU A 7 -16.54 -4.81 11.51
CA LEU A 7 -16.60 -5.79 10.42
C LEU A 7 -17.25 -5.20 9.16
N ALA A 8 -18.40 -4.53 9.29
CA ALA A 8 -19.07 -3.89 8.16
C ALA A 8 -18.19 -2.81 7.50
N PHE A 9 -17.57 -1.94 8.31
CA PHE A 9 -16.67 -0.91 7.81
C PHE A 9 -15.46 -1.49 7.07
N CYS A 10 -14.81 -2.49 7.66
CA CYS A 10 -13.67 -3.20 7.06
C CYS A 10 -14.08 -3.88 5.74
N GLY A 11 -15.27 -4.48 5.68
CA GLY A 11 -15.80 -5.11 4.46
C GLY A 11 -16.03 -4.11 3.33
N VAL A 12 -16.59 -2.93 3.63
CA VAL A 12 -16.79 -1.86 2.64
C VAL A 12 -15.45 -1.36 2.08
N ILE A 13 -14.46 -1.14 2.95
CA ILE A 13 -13.12 -0.72 2.53
C ILE A 13 -12.45 -1.81 1.68
N ALA A 14 -12.55 -3.07 2.08
CA ALA A 14 -11.99 -4.19 1.31
C ALA A 14 -12.61 -4.28 -0.09
N ALA A 15 -13.94 -4.12 -0.19
CA ALA A 15 -14.64 -4.09 -1.47
C ALA A 15 -14.16 -2.92 -2.36
N LEU A 16 -14.05 -1.71 -1.81
CA LEU A 16 -13.53 -0.54 -2.53
C LEU A 16 -12.10 -0.74 -3.02
N SER A 17 -11.19 -1.21 -2.16
CA SER A 17 -9.82 -1.53 -2.56
C SER A 17 -9.79 -2.59 -3.66
N THR A 18 -10.62 -3.63 -3.57
CA THR A 18 -10.71 -4.69 -4.58
C THR A 18 -11.22 -4.16 -5.92
N VAL A 19 -12.23 -3.27 -5.91
CA VAL A 19 -12.72 -2.62 -7.14
C VAL A 19 -11.61 -1.80 -7.79
N LEU A 20 -10.85 -1.01 -7.03
CA LEU A 20 -9.71 -0.26 -7.57
C LEU A 20 -8.66 -1.18 -8.20
N MET A 21 -8.38 -2.30 -7.55
CA MET A 21 -7.45 -3.31 -8.06
C MET A 21 -7.98 -4.04 -9.29
N PHE A 22 -9.29 -4.22 -9.42
CA PHE A 22 -9.91 -4.76 -10.63
C PHE A 22 -9.82 -3.79 -11.82
N LEU A 23 -9.95 -2.48 -11.56
CA LEU A 23 -9.89 -1.43 -12.58
C LEU A 23 -8.50 -1.28 -13.24
N THR A 24 -7.45 -1.87 -12.69
CA THR A 24 -6.10 -1.85 -13.30
C THR A 24 -6.10 -2.49 -14.68
N GLY A 25 -6.97 -3.46 -14.95
CA GLY A 25 -7.12 -4.06 -16.28
C GLY A 25 -7.76 -3.16 -17.32
N LEU A 26 -8.48 -2.12 -16.89
CA LEU A 26 -9.09 -1.15 -17.80
C LEU A 26 -8.15 0.03 -18.08
N ALA A 27 -7.22 0.30 -17.16
CA ALA A 27 -6.28 1.41 -17.27
C ALA A 27 -4.84 0.94 -16.99
N PRO A 28 -4.17 0.33 -17.98
CA PRO A 28 -2.77 -0.13 -17.85
C PRO A 28 -1.77 1.00 -17.57
N THR A 29 -2.15 2.26 -17.80
CA THR A 29 -1.32 3.42 -17.43
C THR A 29 -1.35 3.74 -15.94
N ALA A 30 -2.28 3.13 -15.17
CA ALA A 30 -2.49 3.40 -13.76
C ALA A 30 -1.98 2.26 -12.83
N THR A 31 -1.12 1.37 -13.34
CA THR A 31 -0.54 0.22 -12.65
C THR A 31 0.11 0.56 -11.31
N LEU A 32 0.67 1.77 -11.16
CA LEU A 32 1.22 2.26 -9.89
C LEU A 32 0.18 3.03 -9.05
N ALA A 33 -0.62 3.87 -9.69
CA ALA A 33 -1.53 4.80 -9.03
C ALA A 33 -2.70 4.09 -8.32
N LEU A 34 -3.32 3.10 -8.97
CA LEU A 34 -4.47 2.38 -8.41
C LEU A 34 -4.11 1.58 -7.15
N PRO A 35 -3.02 0.79 -7.13
CA PRO A 35 -2.52 0.16 -5.91
C PRO A 35 -2.21 1.15 -4.78
N ALA A 36 -1.61 2.30 -5.11
CA ALA A 36 -1.31 3.34 -4.13
C ALA A 36 -2.59 3.89 -3.47
N ILE A 37 -3.62 4.19 -4.27
CA ILE A 37 -4.92 4.67 -3.76
C ILE A 37 -5.61 3.56 -2.95
N ALA A 38 -5.61 2.33 -3.44
CA ALA A 38 -6.18 1.18 -2.74
C ALA A 38 -5.50 0.93 -1.39
N GLY A 39 -4.19 1.15 -1.29
CA GLY A 39 -3.43 1.12 -0.04
C GLY A 39 -3.86 2.24 0.91
N CYS A 40 -3.97 3.48 0.42
CA CYS A 40 -4.42 4.62 1.22
C CYS A 40 -5.81 4.44 1.84
N LEU A 41 -6.70 3.65 1.23
CA LEU A 41 -8.01 3.31 1.82
C LEU A 41 -7.91 2.54 3.14
N LEU A 42 -6.78 1.93 3.46
CA LEU A 42 -6.58 1.24 4.74
C LEU A 42 -6.26 2.22 5.88
N ILE A 43 -5.84 3.45 5.61
CA ILE A 43 -5.60 4.49 6.62
C ILE A 43 -6.77 4.59 7.61
N PRO A 44 -8.03 4.83 7.17
CA PRO A 44 -9.16 4.94 8.09
C PRO A 44 -9.43 3.63 8.86
N VAL A 45 -9.13 2.46 8.30
CA VAL A 45 -9.27 1.19 9.01
C VAL A 45 -8.27 1.10 10.16
N VAL A 46 -7.01 1.43 9.89
CA VAL A 46 -5.97 1.41 10.93
C VAL A 46 -6.30 2.42 12.03
N VAL A 47 -6.79 3.60 11.68
CA VAL A 47 -7.12 4.66 12.65
C VAL A 47 -8.38 4.34 13.48
N GLU A 48 -9.47 3.88 12.85
CA GLU A 48 -10.77 3.69 13.52
C GLU A 48 -10.96 2.29 14.11
N ALA A 49 -10.54 1.25 13.39
CA ALA A 49 -10.73 -0.14 13.79
C ALA A 49 -9.51 -0.73 14.51
N GLY A 50 -8.30 -0.23 14.19
CA GLY A 50 -7.02 -0.59 14.80
C GLY A 50 -6.11 -1.42 13.89
N LEU A 51 -4.86 -1.60 14.32
CA LEU A 51 -3.81 -2.30 13.58
C LEU A 51 -4.19 -3.72 13.12
N ALA A 52 -4.77 -4.52 14.01
CA ALA A 52 -5.15 -5.90 13.69
C ALA A 52 -6.22 -5.97 12.58
N TRP A 53 -7.19 -5.06 12.61
CA TRP A 53 -8.23 -4.96 11.58
C TRP A 53 -7.66 -4.45 10.26
N GLY A 54 -6.74 -3.49 10.30
CA GLY A 54 -6.02 -3.02 9.10
C GLY A 54 -5.22 -4.13 8.42
N ALA A 55 -4.48 -4.92 9.20
CA ALA A 55 -3.75 -6.07 8.69
C ALA A 55 -4.69 -7.15 8.11
N GLY A 56 -5.83 -7.40 8.76
CA GLY A 56 -6.84 -8.33 8.25
C GLY A 56 -7.44 -7.86 6.92
N VAL A 57 -7.79 -6.58 6.79
CA VAL A 57 -8.30 -6.00 5.53
C VAL A 57 -7.26 -6.09 4.43
N TYR A 58 -5.99 -5.76 4.72
CA TYR A 58 -4.90 -5.93 3.76
C TYR A 58 -4.79 -7.37 3.26
N GLY A 59 -4.81 -8.35 4.17
CA GLY A 59 -4.75 -9.77 3.82
C GLY A 59 -5.91 -10.20 2.91
N VAL A 60 -7.14 -9.79 3.25
CA VAL A 60 -8.33 -10.07 2.42
C VAL A 60 -8.20 -9.41 1.05
N CYS A 61 -7.77 -8.15 0.98
CA CYS A 61 -7.55 -7.46 -0.28
C CYS A 61 -6.46 -8.13 -1.12
N CYS A 62 -5.40 -8.68 -0.52
CA CYS A 62 -4.38 -9.44 -1.25
C CYS A 62 -4.96 -10.70 -1.88
N VAL A 63 -5.74 -11.48 -1.13
CA VAL A 63 -6.40 -12.68 -1.66
C VAL A 63 -7.36 -12.31 -2.78
N LEU A 64 -8.21 -11.31 -2.58
CA LEU A 64 -9.17 -10.87 -3.59
C LEU A 64 -8.48 -10.29 -4.83
N SER A 65 -7.44 -9.47 -4.66
CA SER A 65 -6.70 -8.89 -5.78
C SER A 65 -5.91 -9.96 -6.53
N PHE A 66 -5.38 -10.98 -5.86
CA PHE A 66 -4.73 -12.10 -6.54
C PHE A 66 -5.72 -12.84 -7.46
N LEU A 67 -6.97 -13.03 -7.01
CA LEU A 67 -8.00 -13.74 -7.76
C LEU A 67 -8.62 -12.87 -8.87
N LEU A 68 -8.81 -11.57 -8.62
CA LEU A 68 -9.64 -10.70 -9.45
C LEU A 68 -8.84 -9.66 -10.23
N ALA A 69 -7.68 -9.19 -9.74
CA ALA A 69 -6.91 -8.17 -10.43
C ALA A 69 -6.27 -8.78 -11.69
N PRO A 70 -6.58 -8.24 -12.88
CA PRO A 70 -6.06 -8.76 -14.13
C PRO A 70 -4.58 -8.40 -14.33
N ASP A 71 -4.14 -7.26 -13.81
CA ASP A 71 -2.75 -6.79 -13.85
C ASP A 71 -1.94 -7.38 -12.69
N ARG A 72 -0.94 -8.20 -13.03
CA ARG A 72 -0.08 -8.87 -12.05
C ARG A 72 0.99 -7.95 -11.46
N GLU A 73 1.47 -6.98 -12.22
CA GLU A 73 2.41 -5.98 -11.71
C GLU A 73 1.72 -5.07 -10.70
N ALA A 74 0.50 -4.61 -11.01
CA ALA A 74 -0.30 -3.84 -10.07
C ALA A 74 -0.57 -4.61 -8.77
N PHE A 75 -0.86 -5.92 -8.88
CA PHE A 75 -1.00 -6.79 -7.72
C PHE A 75 0.28 -6.83 -6.87
N LEU A 76 1.46 -7.01 -7.47
CA LEU A 76 2.73 -6.96 -6.74
C LEU A 76 2.96 -5.59 -6.09
N PHE A 77 2.60 -4.49 -6.76
CA PHE A 77 2.68 -3.16 -6.16
C PHE A 77 1.78 -3.00 -4.93
N TYR A 78 0.56 -3.51 -4.99
CA TYR A 78 -0.32 -3.52 -3.83
C TYR A 78 0.23 -4.42 -2.71
N LEU A 79 0.67 -5.63 -3.06
CA LEU A 79 1.16 -6.62 -2.11
C LEU A 79 2.42 -6.14 -1.39
N LEU A 80 3.42 -5.65 -2.13
CA LEU A 80 4.78 -5.44 -1.64
C LEU A 80 5.10 -4.00 -1.23
N PHE A 81 4.32 -3.02 -1.70
CA PHE A 81 4.64 -1.62 -1.44
C PHE A 81 3.51 -0.87 -0.77
N PHE A 82 2.32 -0.83 -1.38
CA PHE A 82 1.30 0.15 -0.97
C PHE A 82 0.28 -0.40 0.01
N GLY A 83 -0.13 -1.67 -0.13
CA GLY A 83 -1.26 -2.24 0.60
C GLY A 83 -1.02 -2.30 2.10
N TYR A 84 0.11 -2.85 2.56
CA TYR A 84 0.39 -2.96 4.00
C TYR A 84 0.92 -1.65 4.60
N TYR A 85 1.31 -0.67 3.78
CA TYR A 85 2.09 0.46 4.24
C TYR A 85 1.40 1.29 5.34
N PRO A 86 0.08 1.56 5.32
CA PRO A 86 -0.57 2.26 6.43
C PRO A 86 -0.47 1.51 7.77
N VAL A 87 -0.49 0.17 7.74
CA VAL A 87 -0.32 -0.68 8.93
C VAL A 87 1.11 -0.58 9.44
N LEU A 88 2.09 -0.75 8.54
CA LEU A 88 3.51 -0.64 8.87
C LEU A 88 3.85 0.77 9.38
N TYR A 89 3.31 1.81 8.74
CA TYR A 89 3.50 3.19 9.11
C TYR A 89 3.11 3.45 10.57
N ALA A 90 1.96 2.93 11.00
CA ALA A 90 1.50 3.04 12.38
C ALA A 90 2.39 2.27 13.39
N VAL A 91 3.07 1.20 12.96
CA VAL A 91 4.05 0.47 13.78
C VAL A 91 5.38 1.23 13.85
N LEU A 92 5.94 1.62 12.70
CA LEU A 92 7.23 2.34 12.61
C LEU A 92 7.15 3.74 13.24
N GLY A 93 5.97 4.36 13.28
CA GLY A 93 5.73 5.62 13.98
C GLY A 93 6.03 5.56 15.48
N ARG A 94 6.09 4.38 16.09
CA ARG A 94 6.44 4.19 17.51
C ARG A 94 7.95 4.35 17.79
N ILE A 95 8.79 4.28 16.76
CA ILE A 95 10.23 4.48 16.88
C ILE A 95 10.50 5.95 17.19
N ARG A 96 11.13 6.24 18.34
CA ARG A 96 11.40 7.62 18.81
C ARG A 96 12.48 8.34 17.98
N GLY A 97 13.49 7.62 17.50
CA GLY A 97 14.58 8.19 16.71
C GLY A 97 14.16 8.46 15.26
N ARG A 98 14.26 9.71 14.79
CA ARG A 98 13.93 10.08 13.41
C ARG A 98 14.77 9.31 12.39
N VAL A 99 16.10 9.27 12.61
CA VAL A 99 17.02 8.55 11.72
C VAL A 99 16.68 7.05 11.69
N LEU A 100 16.52 6.43 12.86
CA LEU A 100 16.19 5.00 12.95
C LEU A 100 14.85 4.67 12.26
N ARG A 101 13.86 5.56 12.36
CA ARG A 101 12.57 5.40 11.67
C ARG A 101 12.74 5.43 10.15
N TYR A 102 13.47 6.41 9.61
CA TYR A 102 13.71 6.50 8.17
C TYR A 102 14.54 5.33 7.65
N VAL A 103 15.57 4.91 8.39
CA VAL A 103 16.37 3.72 8.04
C VAL A 103 15.48 2.47 8.02
N ALA A 104 14.64 2.26 9.04
CA ALA A 104 13.72 1.12 9.06
C ALA A 104 12.74 1.13 7.87
N LYS A 105 12.18 2.31 7.53
CA LYS A 105 11.31 2.50 6.35
C LYS A 105 12.04 2.13 5.05
N LEU A 106 13.25 2.66 4.87
CA LEU A 106 14.06 2.38 3.67
C LEU A 106 14.47 0.92 3.59
N LEU A 107 14.82 0.27 4.70
CA LEU A 107 15.17 -1.15 4.71
C LEU A 107 13.98 -2.02 4.26
N VAL A 108 12.79 -1.74 4.78
CA VAL A 108 11.58 -2.48 4.38
C VAL A 108 11.26 -2.23 2.91
N PHE A 109 11.35 -0.99 2.45
CA PHE A 109 11.11 -0.65 1.05
C PHE A 109 12.11 -1.35 0.12
N ASN A 110 13.41 -1.30 0.42
CA ASN A 110 14.43 -1.92 -0.41
C ASN A 110 14.34 -3.46 -0.39
N ALA A 111 13.93 -4.05 0.73
CA ALA A 111 13.61 -5.48 0.79
C ALA A 111 12.41 -5.83 -0.10
N ALA A 112 11.38 -4.97 -0.14
CA ALA A 112 10.25 -5.13 -1.04
C ALA A 112 10.65 -4.99 -2.52
N VAL A 113 11.54 -4.05 -2.87
CA VAL A 113 12.10 -3.93 -4.24
C VAL A 113 12.84 -5.21 -4.64
N ALA A 114 13.72 -5.72 -3.77
CA ALA A 114 14.43 -6.97 -4.05
C ALA A 114 13.48 -8.14 -4.26
N LEU A 115 12.44 -8.24 -3.43
CA LEU A 115 11.42 -9.29 -3.55
C LEU A 115 10.56 -9.13 -4.80
N GLU A 116 10.21 -7.91 -5.18
CA GLU A 116 9.47 -7.62 -6.42
C GLU A 116 10.27 -8.07 -7.64
N VAL A 117 11.55 -7.68 -7.75
CA VAL A 117 12.41 -8.11 -8.86
C VAL A 117 12.49 -9.63 -8.95
N LEU A 118 12.65 -10.32 -7.82
CA LEU A 118 12.67 -11.78 -7.77
C LEU A 118 11.36 -12.39 -8.25
N LEU A 119 10.21 -11.88 -7.77
CA LEU A 119 8.90 -12.40 -8.18
C LEU A 119 8.59 -12.07 -9.65
N SER A 120 8.96 -10.90 -10.12
CA SER A 120 8.77 -10.50 -11.52
C SER A 120 9.58 -11.40 -12.46
N VAL A 121 10.83 -11.74 -12.11
CA VAL A 121 11.64 -12.66 -12.93
C VAL A 121 11.16 -14.10 -12.82
N TYR A 122 11.02 -14.64 -11.61
CA TYR A 122 10.79 -16.09 -11.42
C TYR A 122 9.33 -16.51 -11.52
N VAL A 123 8.37 -15.63 -11.21
CA VAL A 123 6.94 -15.94 -11.18
C VAL A 123 6.23 -15.36 -12.39
N LEU A 124 6.52 -14.10 -12.76
CA LEU A 124 5.91 -13.46 -13.92
C LEU A 124 6.66 -13.74 -15.23
N GLY A 125 7.90 -14.25 -15.15
CA GLY A 125 8.70 -14.58 -16.33
C GLY A 125 9.21 -13.34 -17.07
N VAL A 126 9.35 -12.20 -16.38
CA VAL A 126 9.89 -10.98 -16.97
C VAL A 126 11.36 -11.22 -17.33
N PRO A 127 11.76 -11.04 -18.61
CA PRO A 127 13.14 -11.25 -19.03
C PRO A 127 14.06 -10.28 -18.30
N VAL A 128 15.17 -10.80 -17.76
CA VAL A 128 16.13 -10.02 -16.98
C VAL A 128 16.70 -8.87 -17.81
N GLU A 129 16.81 -9.06 -19.12
CA GLU A 129 17.25 -8.06 -20.10
C GLU A 129 16.39 -6.79 -20.07
N SER A 130 15.12 -6.89 -19.65
CA SER A 130 14.19 -5.76 -19.51
C SER A 130 14.65 -4.73 -18.46
N PHE A 131 15.46 -5.15 -17.48
CA PHE A 131 16.03 -4.24 -16.49
C PHE A 131 17.28 -3.52 -17.01
N PHE A 132 17.85 -3.98 -18.13
CA PHE A 132 19.09 -3.46 -18.72
C PHE A 132 18.84 -2.64 -20.00
N ILE A 133 17.64 -2.09 -20.19
CA ILE A 133 17.30 -1.22 -21.35
C ILE A 133 18.25 -0.02 -21.46
N LEU A 134 18.71 0.52 -20.32
CA LEU A 134 19.71 1.59 -20.22
C LEU A 134 21.16 1.06 -20.09
N GLY A 135 21.39 -0.20 -20.43
CA GLY A 135 22.66 -0.91 -20.18
C GLY A 135 22.87 -1.23 -18.70
N TRP A 136 24.14 -1.34 -18.28
CA TRP A 136 24.53 -1.73 -16.92
C TRP A 136 24.09 -0.74 -15.83
N ILE A 137 23.83 0.53 -16.20
CA ILE A 137 23.29 1.54 -15.28
C ILE A 137 21.78 1.43 -15.06
N GLY A 138 21.04 0.72 -15.92
CA GLY A 138 19.58 0.64 -15.91
C GLY A 138 19.00 0.23 -14.55
N PRO A 139 19.45 -0.90 -13.95
CA PRO A 139 18.96 -1.33 -12.64
C PRO A 139 19.27 -0.32 -11.52
N VAL A 140 20.43 0.35 -11.59
CA VAL A 140 20.82 1.37 -10.60
C VAL A 140 19.90 2.59 -10.70
N VAL A 141 19.61 3.05 -11.92
CA VAL A 141 18.70 4.18 -12.15
C VAL A 141 17.29 3.85 -11.69
N MET A 142 16.77 2.66 -12.03
CA MET A 142 15.47 2.16 -11.57
C MET A 142 15.38 2.09 -10.05
N TRP A 143 16.42 1.56 -9.40
CA TRP A 143 16.50 1.47 -7.94
C TRP A 143 16.50 2.85 -7.26
N LEU A 144 17.25 3.81 -7.80
CA LEU A 144 17.24 5.19 -7.30
C LEU A 144 15.87 5.84 -7.48
N LEU A 145 15.24 5.65 -8.64
CA LEU A 145 13.92 6.19 -8.96
C LEU A 145 12.85 5.59 -8.04
N ALA A 146 12.92 4.27 -7.78
CA ALA A 146 12.04 3.59 -6.84
C ALA A 146 12.15 4.20 -5.43
N ASN A 147 13.37 4.44 -4.93
CA ASN A 147 13.58 5.10 -3.63
C ASN A 147 13.05 6.54 -3.63
N ALA A 148 13.19 7.29 -4.73
CA ALA A 148 12.63 8.64 -4.85
C ALA A 148 11.09 8.63 -4.79
N VAL A 149 10.45 7.70 -5.52
CA VAL A 149 8.98 7.50 -5.48
C VAL A 149 8.52 7.09 -4.08
N PHE A 150 9.28 6.24 -3.38
CA PHE A 150 8.98 5.87 -2.00
C PHE A 150 8.98 7.07 -1.05
N ILE A 151 9.99 7.94 -1.14
CA ILE A 151 10.06 9.15 -0.32
C ILE A 151 8.86 10.06 -0.59
N LEU A 152 8.49 10.23 -1.86
CA LEU A 152 7.31 11.00 -2.25
C LEU A 152 6.03 10.38 -1.67
N TYR A 153 5.89 9.06 -1.76
CA TYR A 153 4.76 8.34 -1.22
C TYR A 153 4.69 8.43 0.32
N ASP A 154 5.82 8.34 1.03
CA ASP A 154 5.87 8.48 2.48
C ASP A 154 5.42 9.88 2.93
N LEU A 155 5.90 10.94 2.26
CA LEU A 155 5.44 12.31 2.51
C LEU A 155 3.95 12.49 2.20
N ALA A 156 3.47 11.91 1.10
CA ALA A 156 2.06 11.95 0.74
C ALA A 156 1.19 11.25 1.78
N LEU A 157 1.64 10.10 2.31
CA LEU A 157 0.94 9.36 3.35
C LEU A 157 0.87 10.16 4.66
N ASP A 158 1.98 10.78 5.08
CA ASP A 158 2.01 11.71 6.23
C ASP A 158 0.93 12.79 6.09
N GLY A 159 0.89 13.44 4.93
CA GLY A 159 -0.08 14.48 4.61
C GLY A 159 -1.53 13.97 4.62
N LEU A 160 -1.78 12.81 4.02
CA LEU A 160 -3.10 12.17 3.98
C LEU A 160 -3.59 11.77 5.36
N ILE A 161 -2.73 11.19 6.20
CA ILE A 161 -3.06 10.82 7.59
C ILE A 161 -3.40 12.08 8.40
N LEU A 162 -2.61 13.15 8.26
CA LEU A 162 -2.88 14.41 8.95
C LEU A 162 -4.21 15.04 8.50
N GLN A 163 -4.48 15.04 7.19
CA GLN A 163 -5.73 15.55 6.63
C GLN A 163 -6.93 14.71 7.07
N TYR A 164 -6.77 13.38 7.11
CA TYR A 164 -7.76 12.46 7.63
C TYR A 164 -8.10 12.80 9.08
N TYR A 165 -7.09 12.93 9.95
CA TYR A 165 -7.30 13.25 11.37
C TYR A 165 -8.00 14.60 11.57
N ARG A 166 -7.66 15.61 10.77
CA ARG A 166 -8.25 16.95 10.89
C ARG A 166 -9.68 17.06 10.37
N ARG A 167 -9.99 16.41 9.23
CA ARG A 167 -11.28 16.62 8.53
C ARG A 167 -12.25 15.45 8.63
N LEU A 168 -11.73 14.22 8.53
CA LEU A 168 -12.55 13.02 8.35
C LEU A 168 -12.77 12.27 9.67
N HIS A 169 -11.74 12.15 10.52
CA HIS A 169 -11.84 11.51 11.84
C HIS A 169 -12.99 12.05 12.71
N PRO A 170 -13.20 13.38 12.87
CA PRO A 170 -14.32 13.88 13.66
C PRO A 170 -15.71 13.60 13.03
N ARG A 171 -15.79 13.36 11.72
CA ARG A 171 -17.04 13.03 11.01
C ARG A 171 -17.32 11.53 11.06
N LEU A 172 -16.32 10.71 10.72
CA LEU A 172 -16.42 9.25 10.82
C LEU A 172 -16.60 8.80 12.27
N GLY A 173 -15.89 9.39 13.22
CA GLY A 173 -16.06 9.09 14.64
C GLY A 173 -17.48 9.35 15.15
N LYS A 174 -18.20 10.34 14.60
CA LYS A 174 -19.62 10.59 14.91
C LYS A 174 -20.53 9.52 14.30
N LEU A 175 -20.34 9.22 13.02
CA LEU A 175 -21.11 8.19 12.30
C LEU A 175 -20.92 6.78 12.89
N LEU A 176 -19.69 6.43 13.24
CA LEU A 176 -19.33 5.09 13.75
C LEU A 176 -19.61 4.90 15.24
N LYS A 177 -19.76 5.99 16.02
CA LYS A 177 -20.15 5.91 17.44
C LYS A 177 -21.66 5.89 17.66
N GLY A 178 -22.47 6.17 16.63
CA GLY A 178 -23.92 6.19 16.75
C GLY A 178 -24.37 7.29 17.72
N LYS A 179 -24.52 8.51 17.21
CA LYS A 179 -25.55 9.41 17.71
C LYS A 179 -26.62 9.51 16.65
#